data_AF-A0A3B0V9M7-F1
#
_entry.id   AF-A0A3B0V9M7-F1
#
_cell.length_a   1.000
_cell.length_b   1.000
_cell.length_c   1.000
_cell.angle_alpha   90.00
_cell.angle_beta   90.00
_cell.angle_gamma   90.00
#
_symmetry.space_group_name_H-M   'P 1'
#
loop_
_entity.id
_entity.type
_entity.pdbx_description
1 polymer ?
#
loop_
_entity_poly.entity_id
_entity_poly.type
_entity_poly.pdbx_seq_one_letter_code
_entity_poly.pdbx_strand_id
1 'polypeptide(L)'
;MAVKSTSFGQAGNLNHPISINATGISLREFLIAVEEQSNLPFAFNPGKIPLDVRVTYSANKQPLKSVLDFIASEFGLKYEQVERQIALLPNPELPPLSFNLNGNIIDEQTGEQLIGATIQVDGLNLGAITNGYGFYSISLPYGKHSLVISYMGYEVKTDSINLIANTSLSLHLNQSTPQLKEIIVKGYKPPKVTLVQTGKISILPKSVAESPMAYGENDVIKSLERIPGIKPQSEGSTFFYVRGGKKDQNLILIDDAPIYNPSHLIGLYSTIVPENTNSIDVYKSDFPISKGGRLSSVIDIKLKEGNKNRISGWGNVGILSTQLGIEGPLKKGLNSFVLSGRVSRIKWLVRKEMPNIEKFNFYDLTGKVNFELKDKNKLYFSFYTGSDKYIDKKSGLEWANFNGSIRWNKIINENTFVNSTFYGSNYEYIFHTNRGINEFWRSRIGEIGLKTNFTTFINTKQELNWGFNLTGRTINPGNLSSSRTIPDDLVVSVK
;
A
#
# COMPACT_ATOMS: atom_id res chain seq x y z
N MET A 1 -46.04 -8.94 -51.07
CA MET A 1 -47.20 -9.86 -50.97
C MET A 1 -46.65 -11.27 -50.83
N ALA A 2 -46.69 -11.84 -49.62
CA ALA A 2 -46.66 -13.29 -49.36
C ALA A 2 -46.67 -13.52 -47.84
N VAL A 3 -47.87 -13.81 -47.34
CA VAL A 3 -48.23 -14.64 -46.18
C VAL A 3 -47.55 -14.33 -44.84
N LYS A 4 -48.18 -13.44 -44.06
CA LYS A 4 -48.21 -13.55 -42.59
C LYS A 4 -48.94 -14.85 -42.26
N SER A 5 -48.22 -15.92 -41.95
CA SER A 5 -48.80 -17.05 -41.22
C SER A 5 -48.85 -16.67 -39.74
N THR A 6 -49.97 -16.11 -39.30
CA THR A 6 -50.33 -16.08 -37.88
C THR A 6 -50.65 -17.50 -37.44
N SER A 7 -49.61 -18.25 -37.06
CA SER A 7 -49.75 -19.44 -36.22
C SER A 7 -50.04 -18.94 -34.80
N PHE A 8 -51.31 -19.03 -34.38
CA PHE A 8 -51.68 -18.88 -32.98
C PHE A 8 -51.29 -20.17 -32.24
N GLY A 9 -50.00 -20.32 -31.92
CA GLY A 9 -49.60 -21.13 -30.79
C GLY A 9 -50.14 -20.46 -29.52
N GLN A 10 -50.90 -21.19 -28.71
CA GLN A 10 -51.34 -20.74 -27.38
C GLN A 10 -50.16 -20.09 -26.64
N ALA A 11 -50.21 -18.76 -26.45
CA ALA A 11 -49.26 -18.09 -25.57
C ALA A 11 -49.45 -18.71 -24.17
N GLY A 12 -48.44 -19.41 -23.68
CA GLY A 12 -48.41 -19.97 -22.32
C GLY A 12 -48.76 -18.91 -21.26
N ASN A 13 -49.45 -19.35 -20.21
CA ASN A 13 -50.09 -18.45 -19.24
C ASN A 13 -49.08 -17.92 -18.22
N LEU A 14 -48.57 -16.70 -18.41
CA LEU A 14 -47.68 -16.02 -17.45
C LEU A 14 -48.36 -15.67 -16.10
N ASN A 15 -49.69 -15.82 -15.99
CA ASN A 15 -50.43 -15.68 -14.75
C ASN A 15 -50.59 -17.01 -14.00
N HIS A 16 -49.99 -18.11 -14.47
CA HIS A 16 -50.02 -19.38 -13.74
C HIS A 16 -49.41 -19.21 -12.34
N PRO A 17 -50.09 -19.65 -11.26
CA PRO A 17 -49.61 -19.46 -9.91
C PRO A 17 -48.45 -20.40 -9.58
N ILE A 18 -47.31 -19.84 -9.18
CA ILE A 18 -46.11 -20.54 -8.75
C ILE A 18 -45.98 -20.45 -7.23
N SER A 19 -45.68 -21.57 -6.58
CA SER A 19 -45.39 -21.68 -5.16
C SER A 19 -44.04 -22.36 -4.97
N ILE A 20 -42.99 -21.57 -4.74
CA ILE A 20 -41.62 -22.06 -4.59
C ILE A 20 -41.00 -21.45 -3.34
N ASN A 21 -40.27 -22.27 -2.59
CA ASN A 21 -39.44 -21.81 -1.48
C ASN A 21 -38.01 -22.29 -1.72
N ALA A 22 -37.18 -21.40 -2.26
CA ALA A 22 -35.80 -21.65 -2.61
C ALA A 22 -34.87 -20.96 -1.60
N THR A 23 -33.97 -21.72 -0.99
CA THR A 23 -33.01 -21.23 0.01
C THR A 23 -31.59 -21.64 -0.36
N GLY A 24 -30.89 -20.78 -1.11
CA GLY A 24 -29.50 -21.01 -1.52
C GLY A 24 -29.32 -22.16 -2.51
N ILE A 25 -30.30 -22.44 -3.36
CA ILE A 25 -30.15 -23.40 -4.47
C ILE A 25 -29.53 -22.73 -5.69
N SER A 26 -28.94 -23.47 -6.62
CA SER A 26 -28.40 -22.88 -7.86
C SER A 26 -29.52 -22.31 -8.74
N LEU A 27 -29.22 -21.30 -9.57
CA LEU A 27 -30.17 -20.78 -10.55
C LEU A 27 -30.64 -21.89 -11.49
N ARG A 28 -29.76 -22.84 -11.83
CA ARG A 28 -30.15 -24.05 -12.57
C ARG A 28 -31.28 -24.83 -11.88
N GLU A 29 -31.10 -25.18 -10.61
CA GLU A 29 -32.11 -25.92 -9.83
C GLU A 29 -33.39 -25.10 -9.67
N PHE A 30 -33.26 -23.78 -9.47
CA PHE A 30 -34.40 -22.86 -9.39
C PHE A 30 -35.21 -22.84 -10.70
N LEU A 31 -34.55 -22.74 -11.85
CA LEU A 31 -35.21 -22.75 -13.16
C LEU A 31 -35.94 -24.08 -13.42
N ILE A 32 -35.33 -25.21 -13.06
CA ILE A 32 -35.96 -26.54 -13.16
C ILE A 32 -37.23 -26.61 -12.30
N ALA A 33 -37.18 -26.13 -11.05
CA ALA A 33 -38.35 -26.12 -10.17
C ALA A 33 -39.48 -25.22 -10.68
N VAL A 34 -39.15 -24.10 -11.35
CA VAL A 34 -40.15 -23.22 -11.99
C VAL A 34 -40.73 -23.86 -13.24
N GLU A 35 -39.90 -24.55 -14.04
CA GLU A 35 -40.31 -25.29 -15.24
C GLU A 35 -41.31 -26.41 -14.89
N GLU A 36 -41.04 -27.19 -13.85
CA GLU A 36 -41.92 -28.27 -13.37
C GLU A 36 -43.31 -27.77 -12.96
N GLN A 37 -43.41 -26.58 -12.33
CA GLN A 37 -44.70 -26.01 -11.92
C GLN A 37 -45.42 -25.29 -13.06
N SER A 38 -44.69 -24.57 -13.91
CA SER A 38 -45.29 -23.78 -14.99
C SER A 38 -45.59 -24.58 -16.26
N ASN A 39 -44.96 -25.75 -16.42
CA ASN A 39 -44.95 -26.54 -17.64
C ASN A 39 -44.46 -25.75 -18.87
N LEU A 40 -43.56 -24.79 -18.65
CA LEU A 40 -42.92 -23.97 -19.68
C LEU A 40 -41.40 -24.14 -19.61
N PRO A 41 -40.78 -24.86 -20.56
CA PRO A 41 -39.34 -25.04 -20.59
C PRO A 41 -38.55 -23.74 -20.78
N PHE A 42 -37.36 -23.69 -20.17
CA PHE A 42 -36.42 -22.59 -20.35
C PHE A 42 -35.41 -22.87 -21.47
N ALA A 43 -35.27 -21.93 -22.39
CA ALA A 43 -34.26 -21.97 -23.45
C ALA A 43 -33.20 -20.88 -23.20
N PHE A 44 -31.92 -21.28 -23.15
CA PHE A 44 -30.82 -20.34 -22.94
C PHE A 44 -29.47 -20.87 -23.44
N ASN A 45 -28.51 -19.96 -23.59
CA ASN A 45 -27.10 -20.32 -23.78
C ASN A 45 -26.42 -20.49 -22.40
N PRO A 46 -25.96 -21.69 -22.02
CA PRO A 46 -25.35 -21.93 -20.71
C PRO A 46 -24.09 -21.09 -20.42
N GLY A 47 -23.39 -20.63 -21.47
CA GLY A 47 -22.22 -19.76 -21.33
C GLY A 47 -22.55 -18.28 -21.10
N LYS A 48 -23.83 -17.89 -21.20
CA LYS A 48 -24.28 -16.49 -21.04
C LYS A 48 -25.19 -16.27 -19.84
N ILE A 49 -25.65 -17.33 -19.17
CA ILE A 49 -26.56 -17.27 -18.02
C ILE A 49 -25.82 -17.73 -16.76
N PRO A 50 -25.98 -17.03 -15.62
CA PRO A 50 -25.30 -17.35 -14.37
C PRO A 50 -25.90 -18.55 -13.62
N LEU A 51 -25.87 -19.74 -14.24
CA LEU A 51 -26.57 -20.93 -13.76
C LEU A 51 -26.10 -21.45 -12.40
N ASP A 52 -24.86 -21.16 -12.01
CA ASP A 52 -24.26 -21.65 -10.76
C ASP A 52 -24.43 -20.66 -9.59
N VAL A 53 -25.02 -19.48 -9.84
CA VAL A 53 -25.29 -18.48 -8.79
C VAL A 53 -26.41 -18.98 -7.88
N ARG A 54 -26.28 -18.68 -6.59
CA ARG A 54 -27.21 -19.12 -5.55
C ARG A 54 -28.42 -18.18 -5.50
N VAL A 55 -29.61 -18.77 -5.47
CA VAL A 55 -30.90 -18.07 -5.42
C VAL A 55 -31.58 -18.33 -4.08
N THR A 56 -32.03 -17.25 -3.44
CA THR A 56 -32.93 -17.31 -2.30
C THR A 56 -34.19 -16.52 -2.64
N TYR A 57 -35.31 -17.22 -2.79
CA TYR A 57 -36.57 -16.62 -3.21
C TYR A 57 -37.75 -17.44 -2.69
N SER A 58 -38.79 -16.77 -2.22
CA SER A 58 -40.02 -17.40 -1.74
C SER A 58 -41.23 -16.77 -2.40
N ALA A 59 -42.04 -17.59 -3.05
CA ALA A 59 -43.33 -17.23 -3.61
C ALA A 59 -44.41 -18.19 -3.14
N ASN A 60 -45.59 -17.64 -2.85
CA ASN A 60 -46.79 -18.41 -2.52
C ASN A 60 -47.91 -17.98 -3.46
N LYS A 61 -48.28 -18.85 -4.40
CA LYS A 61 -49.29 -18.62 -5.45
C LYS A 61 -49.11 -17.29 -6.21
N GLN A 62 -47.86 -16.89 -6.44
CA GLN A 62 -47.58 -15.67 -7.21
C GLN A 62 -47.63 -15.96 -8.71
N PRO A 63 -48.03 -15.00 -9.56
CA PRO A 63 -47.95 -15.17 -11.01
C PRO A 63 -46.53 -15.54 -11.45
N LEU A 64 -46.39 -16.48 -12.40
CA LEU A 64 -45.11 -16.82 -13.03
C LEU A 64 -44.35 -15.57 -13.48
N LYS A 65 -45.07 -14.57 -14.02
CA LYS A 65 -44.49 -13.27 -14.40
C LYS A 65 -43.68 -12.63 -13.27
N SER A 66 -44.17 -12.66 -12.02
CA SER A 66 -43.46 -12.08 -10.87
C SER A 66 -42.15 -12.81 -10.56
N VAL A 67 -42.13 -14.13 -10.76
CA VAL A 67 -40.91 -14.94 -10.61
C VAL A 67 -39.91 -14.63 -11.73
N LEU A 68 -40.39 -14.49 -12.97
CA LEU A 68 -39.56 -14.11 -14.12
C LEU A 68 -39.02 -12.68 -14.01
N ASP A 69 -39.82 -11.74 -13.50
CA ASP A 69 -39.39 -10.36 -13.24
C ASP A 69 -38.29 -10.32 -12.16
N PHE A 70 -38.39 -11.16 -11.12
CA PHE A 70 -37.32 -11.34 -10.14
C PHE A 70 -36.03 -11.89 -10.79
N ILE A 71 -36.11 -12.98 -11.55
CA ILE A 71 -34.94 -13.54 -12.26
C ILE A 71 -34.31 -12.50 -13.20
N ALA A 72 -35.13 -11.76 -13.94
CA ALA A 72 -34.68 -10.74 -14.89
C ALA A 72 -33.89 -9.62 -14.20
N SER A 73 -34.45 -9.08 -13.11
CA SER A 73 -33.85 -7.97 -12.37
C SER A 73 -32.61 -8.39 -11.57
N GLU A 74 -32.67 -9.52 -10.85
CA GLU A 74 -31.58 -9.98 -9.99
C GLU A 74 -30.34 -10.41 -10.78
N PHE A 75 -30.54 -11.09 -11.92
CA PHE A 75 -29.45 -11.68 -12.70
C PHE A 75 -29.09 -10.90 -13.97
N GLY A 76 -29.67 -9.71 -14.16
CA GLY A 76 -29.41 -8.87 -15.34
C GLY A 76 -29.86 -9.52 -16.65
N LEU A 77 -30.98 -10.24 -16.61
CA LEU A 77 -31.53 -11.00 -17.72
C LEU A 77 -32.78 -10.32 -18.29
N LYS A 78 -33.13 -10.69 -19.51
CA LYS A 78 -34.45 -10.46 -20.10
C LYS A 78 -35.05 -11.81 -20.47
N TYR A 79 -36.36 -11.91 -20.42
CA TYR A 79 -37.07 -13.10 -20.85
C TYR A 79 -38.04 -12.74 -21.97
N GLU A 80 -38.14 -13.64 -22.95
CA GLU A 80 -39.11 -13.55 -24.03
C GLU A 80 -39.84 -14.88 -24.12
N GLN A 81 -41.16 -14.83 -24.19
CA GLN A 81 -41.95 -16.02 -24.41
C GLN A 81 -42.06 -16.29 -25.90
N VAL A 82 -41.54 -17.44 -26.33
CA VAL A 82 -41.59 -17.88 -27.73
C VAL A 82 -42.33 -19.20 -27.76
N GLU A 83 -43.53 -19.22 -28.33
CA GLU A 83 -44.40 -20.41 -28.36
C GLU A 83 -44.69 -20.95 -26.93
N ARG A 84 -44.20 -22.16 -26.62
CA ARG A 84 -44.37 -22.85 -25.32
C ARG A 84 -43.10 -22.85 -24.46
N GLN A 85 -42.15 -21.96 -24.72
CA GLN A 85 -40.90 -21.87 -23.95
C GLN A 85 -40.59 -20.44 -23.53
N ILE A 86 -39.83 -20.30 -22.45
CA ILE A 86 -39.29 -19.03 -21.96
C ILE A 86 -37.82 -18.95 -22.38
N ALA A 87 -37.51 -18.06 -23.32
CA ALA A 87 -36.15 -17.78 -23.73
C ALA A 87 -35.50 -16.78 -22.75
N LEU A 88 -34.41 -17.17 -22.08
CA LEU A 88 -33.61 -16.28 -21.23
C LEU A 88 -32.41 -15.75 -22.00
N LEU A 89 -32.26 -14.43 -22.00
CA LEU A 89 -31.22 -13.71 -22.71
C LEU A 89 -30.56 -12.70 -21.76
N PRO A 90 -29.27 -12.38 -21.91
CA PRO A 90 -28.68 -11.23 -21.22
C PRO A 90 -29.44 -9.95 -21.56
N ASN A 91 -29.71 -9.11 -20.57
CA ASN A 91 -30.31 -7.81 -20.82
C ASN A 91 -29.20 -6.80 -21.16
N PRO A 92 -29.12 -6.29 -22.41
CA PRO A 92 -28.08 -5.33 -22.79
C PRO A 92 -28.23 -3.96 -22.12
N GLU A 93 -29.41 -3.64 -21.58
CA GLU A 93 -29.70 -2.38 -20.89
C GLU A 93 -29.26 -2.41 -19.42
N LEU A 94 -29.05 -3.61 -18.86
CA LEU A 94 -28.56 -3.78 -17.49
C LEU A 94 -27.07 -4.11 -17.48
N PRO A 95 -26.31 -3.63 -16.48
CA PRO A 95 -24.94 -4.09 -16.29
C PRO A 95 -24.95 -5.61 -16.04
N PRO A 96 -23.98 -6.36 -16.62
CA PRO A 96 -23.89 -7.78 -16.38
C PRO A 96 -23.69 -8.05 -14.87
N LEU A 97 -24.29 -9.13 -14.38
CA LEU A 97 -24.09 -9.59 -13.01
C LEU A 97 -22.59 -9.65 -12.71
N SER A 98 -22.17 -8.99 -11.63
CA SER A 98 -20.77 -8.85 -11.26
C SER A 98 -20.55 -9.15 -9.79
N PHE A 99 -19.35 -9.61 -9.47
CA PHE A 99 -18.92 -9.94 -8.12
C PHE A 99 -17.57 -9.27 -7.84
N ASN A 100 -17.34 -8.96 -6.56
CA ASN A 100 -16.06 -8.40 -6.10
C ASN A 100 -15.05 -9.51 -5.84
N LEU A 101 -13.88 -9.38 -6.45
CA LEU A 101 -12.68 -10.11 -6.09
C LEU A 101 -11.75 -9.17 -5.31
N ASN A 102 -11.44 -9.52 -4.06
CA ASN A 102 -10.54 -8.71 -3.22
C ASN A 102 -9.48 -9.57 -2.54
N GLY A 103 -8.42 -8.95 -2.06
CA GLY A 103 -7.37 -9.65 -1.32
C GLY A 103 -6.09 -8.83 -1.23
N ASN A 104 -4.98 -9.50 -0.92
CA ASN A 104 -3.65 -8.90 -0.97
C ASN A 104 -2.80 -9.58 -2.04
N ILE A 105 -1.83 -8.86 -2.58
CA ILE A 105 -0.78 -9.48 -3.42
C ILE A 105 0.47 -9.60 -2.56
N ILE A 106 1.04 -10.80 -2.51
CA ILE A 106 2.16 -11.13 -1.61
C ILE A 106 3.32 -11.78 -2.36
N ASP A 107 4.52 -11.58 -1.83
CA ASP A 107 5.71 -12.32 -2.22
C ASP A 107 5.60 -13.76 -1.73
N GLU A 108 5.72 -14.73 -2.64
CA GLU A 108 5.61 -16.16 -2.33
C GLU A 108 6.69 -16.65 -1.34
N GLN A 109 7.90 -16.11 -1.45
CA GLN A 109 9.05 -16.54 -0.66
C GLN A 109 9.04 -15.95 0.76
N THR A 110 8.61 -14.70 0.91
CA THR A 110 8.68 -13.97 2.19
C THR A 110 7.33 -13.80 2.88
N GLY A 111 6.22 -13.90 2.16
CA GLY A 111 4.87 -13.56 2.66
C GLY A 111 4.65 -12.06 2.86
N GLU A 112 5.53 -11.23 2.29
CA GLU A 112 5.47 -9.78 2.36
C GLU A 112 4.44 -9.21 1.38
N GLN A 113 3.74 -8.13 1.76
CA GLN A 113 2.75 -7.48 0.91
C GLN A 113 3.41 -6.61 -0.17
N LEU A 114 2.91 -6.70 -1.40
CA LEU A 114 3.43 -5.98 -2.57
C LEU A 114 2.62 -4.71 -2.81
N ILE A 115 3.17 -3.56 -2.43
CA ILE A 115 2.53 -2.25 -2.58
C ILE A 115 2.70 -1.74 -4.01
N GLY A 116 1.58 -1.45 -4.68
CA GLY A 116 1.54 -0.95 -6.06
C GLY A 116 1.58 -2.05 -7.14
N ALA A 117 1.35 -3.31 -6.78
CA ALA A 117 1.19 -4.40 -7.73
C ALA A 117 -0.12 -4.25 -8.53
N THR A 118 -0.07 -4.65 -9.80
CA THR A 118 -1.17 -4.49 -10.76
C THR A 118 -1.82 -5.82 -11.07
N ILE A 119 -3.15 -5.82 -11.14
CA ILE A 119 -3.98 -6.92 -11.63
C ILE A 119 -4.67 -6.42 -12.89
N GLN A 120 -4.52 -7.14 -13.98
CA GLN A 120 -5.26 -6.92 -15.21
C GLN A 120 -6.08 -8.16 -15.53
N VAL A 121 -7.30 -7.96 -16.05
CA VAL A 121 -8.11 -9.09 -16.52
C VAL A 121 -7.97 -9.23 -18.03
N ASP A 122 -7.49 -10.38 -18.49
CA ASP A 122 -7.28 -10.65 -19.91
C ASP A 122 -8.61 -10.63 -20.67
N GLY A 123 -8.60 -10.08 -21.89
CA GLY A 123 -9.80 -9.85 -22.70
C GLY A 123 -10.74 -8.74 -22.21
N LEU A 124 -10.54 -8.19 -21.01
CA LEU A 124 -11.32 -7.08 -20.47
C LEU A 124 -10.44 -5.84 -20.27
N ASN A 125 -10.99 -4.65 -20.48
CA ASN A 125 -10.30 -3.41 -20.12
C ASN A 125 -10.52 -3.07 -18.63
N LEU A 126 -10.35 -4.07 -17.76
CA LEU A 126 -10.54 -3.99 -16.32
C LEU A 126 -9.23 -4.35 -15.62
N GLY A 127 -8.95 -3.66 -14.51
CA GLY A 127 -7.79 -3.91 -13.68
C GLY A 127 -7.88 -3.18 -12.35
N ALA A 128 -6.99 -3.52 -11.44
CA ALA A 128 -6.85 -2.89 -10.14
C ALA A 128 -5.38 -2.76 -9.77
N ILE A 129 -5.07 -1.80 -8.89
CA ILE A 129 -3.75 -1.63 -8.31
C ILE A 129 -3.91 -1.83 -6.81
N THR A 130 -3.01 -2.59 -6.20
CA THR A 130 -2.98 -2.68 -4.73
C THR A 130 -2.72 -1.30 -4.13
N ASN A 131 -3.44 -0.97 -3.06
CA ASN A 131 -3.28 0.29 -2.35
C ASN A 131 -1.93 0.35 -1.59
N GLY A 132 -1.73 1.44 -0.83
CA GLY A 132 -0.53 1.67 0.01
C GLY A 132 -0.28 0.63 1.12
N TYR A 133 -1.09 -0.43 1.18
CA TYR A 133 -0.99 -1.53 2.14
C TYR A 133 -1.16 -2.89 1.45
N GLY A 134 -0.96 -2.99 0.13
CA GLY A 134 -1.00 -4.27 -0.59
C GLY A 134 -2.40 -4.85 -0.86
N PHE A 135 -3.49 -4.16 -0.45
CA PHE A 135 -4.87 -4.61 -0.65
C PHE A 135 -5.41 -4.16 -2.00
N TYR A 136 -6.12 -5.05 -2.69
CA TYR A 136 -6.84 -4.77 -3.94
C TYR A 136 -8.33 -5.16 -3.82
N SER A 137 -9.16 -4.51 -4.64
CA SER A 137 -10.53 -4.94 -4.91
C SER A 137 -10.90 -4.62 -6.36
N ILE A 138 -11.50 -5.57 -7.06
CA ILE A 138 -11.92 -5.44 -8.45
C ILE A 138 -13.30 -6.10 -8.65
N SER A 139 -14.23 -5.38 -9.25
CA SER A 139 -15.54 -5.91 -9.63
C SER A 139 -15.47 -6.52 -11.03
N LEU A 140 -15.80 -7.80 -11.15
CA LEU A 140 -15.72 -8.56 -12.41
C LEU A 140 -17.08 -9.19 -12.74
N PRO A 141 -17.45 -9.29 -14.03
CA PRO A 141 -18.64 -10.03 -14.43
C PRO A 141 -18.62 -11.48 -13.94
N TYR A 142 -19.78 -12.12 -13.83
CA TYR A 142 -19.88 -13.55 -13.58
C TYR A 142 -19.08 -14.36 -14.61
N GLY A 143 -18.37 -15.39 -14.16
CA GLY A 143 -17.75 -16.41 -15.01
C GLY A 143 -16.23 -16.51 -14.87
N LYS A 144 -15.60 -17.12 -15.90
CA LYS A 144 -14.16 -17.39 -15.92
C LYS A 144 -13.37 -16.18 -16.38
N HIS A 145 -12.36 -15.82 -15.60
CA HIS A 145 -11.42 -14.73 -15.87
C HIS A 145 -9.99 -15.22 -15.79
N SER A 146 -9.14 -14.65 -16.63
CA SER A 146 -7.69 -14.82 -16.57
C SER A 146 -7.09 -13.52 -16.02
N LEU A 147 -6.42 -13.61 -14.87
CA LEU A 147 -5.84 -12.49 -14.15
C LEU A 147 -4.34 -12.45 -14.45
N VAL A 148 -3.87 -11.38 -15.09
CA VAL A 148 -2.45 -11.10 -15.30
C VAL A 148 -1.99 -10.19 -14.17
N ILE A 149 -1.12 -10.73 -13.32
CA ILE A 149 -0.61 -10.07 -12.13
C ILE A 149 0.84 -9.70 -12.38
N SER A 150 1.20 -8.46 -12.11
CA SER A 150 2.56 -7.98 -12.32
C SER A 150 2.98 -6.96 -11.27
N TYR A 151 4.27 -6.97 -10.98
CA TYR A 151 4.91 -6.02 -10.09
C TYR A 151 6.38 -5.86 -10.48
N MET A 152 6.93 -4.67 -10.29
CA MET A 152 8.30 -4.36 -10.70
C MET A 152 9.31 -5.24 -9.93
N GLY A 153 10.16 -5.96 -10.66
CA GLY A 153 11.12 -6.90 -10.09
C GLY A 153 10.58 -8.31 -9.83
N TYR A 154 9.35 -8.61 -10.28
CA TYR A 154 8.69 -9.90 -10.11
C TYR A 154 8.32 -10.51 -11.46
N GLU A 155 8.20 -11.84 -11.50
CA GLU A 155 7.71 -12.54 -12.68
C GLU A 155 6.22 -12.25 -12.89
N VAL A 156 5.83 -12.00 -14.15
CA VAL A 156 4.41 -11.86 -14.49
C VAL A 156 3.74 -13.21 -14.34
N LYS A 157 2.66 -13.26 -13.56
CA LYS A 157 1.89 -14.49 -13.31
C LYS A 157 0.51 -14.36 -13.93
N THR A 158 0.03 -15.45 -14.53
CA THR A 158 -1.35 -15.54 -15.02
C THR A 158 -2.10 -16.60 -14.21
N ASP A 159 -3.13 -16.18 -13.49
CA ASP A 159 -4.01 -17.05 -12.69
C ASP A 159 -5.43 -17.06 -13.27
N SER A 160 -6.07 -18.22 -13.33
CA SER A 160 -7.47 -18.33 -13.78
C SER A 160 -8.42 -18.44 -12.58
N ILE A 161 -9.52 -17.69 -12.58
CA ILE A 161 -10.56 -17.75 -11.55
C ILE A 161 -11.95 -17.89 -12.19
N ASN A 162 -12.82 -18.72 -11.59
CA ASN A 162 -14.25 -18.75 -11.94
C ASN A 162 -15.04 -18.01 -10.86
N LEU A 163 -15.50 -16.81 -11.16
CA LEU A 163 -16.15 -15.93 -10.20
C LEU A 163 -17.67 -16.10 -10.25
N ILE A 164 -18.20 -16.79 -9.24
CA ILE A 164 -19.64 -17.09 -9.08
C ILE A 164 -20.27 -16.38 -7.87
N ALA A 165 -19.44 -15.77 -7.03
CA ALA A 165 -19.81 -15.01 -5.84
C ALA A 165 -18.65 -14.08 -5.44
N ASN A 166 -18.90 -13.14 -4.54
CA ASN A 166 -17.86 -12.29 -3.98
C ASN A 166 -16.79 -13.15 -3.29
N THR A 167 -15.54 -12.96 -3.68
CA THR A 167 -14.44 -13.86 -3.32
C THR A 167 -13.28 -13.07 -2.74
N SER A 168 -12.70 -13.59 -1.65
CA SER A 168 -11.47 -13.06 -1.07
C SER A 168 -10.32 -14.01 -1.39
N LEU A 169 -9.37 -13.56 -2.21
CA LEU A 169 -8.25 -14.35 -2.71
C LEU A 169 -6.94 -13.57 -2.58
N SER A 170 -5.98 -14.09 -1.83
CA SER A 170 -4.62 -13.55 -1.87
C SER A 170 -3.89 -14.12 -3.08
N LEU A 171 -3.21 -13.25 -3.81
CA LEU A 171 -2.45 -13.60 -5.01
C LEU A 171 -0.96 -13.55 -4.69
N HIS A 172 -0.20 -14.42 -5.33
CA HIS A 172 1.19 -14.65 -4.97
C HIS A 172 2.10 -14.45 -6.18
N LEU A 173 3.19 -13.71 -6.02
CA LEU A 173 4.21 -13.49 -7.04
C LEU A 173 5.58 -14.00 -6.59
N ASN A 174 6.34 -14.55 -7.54
CA ASN A 174 7.74 -14.88 -7.33
C ASN A 174 8.62 -13.71 -7.75
N GLN A 175 9.65 -13.41 -6.96
CA GLN A 175 10.67 -12.44 -7.35
C GLN A 175 11.35 -12.91 -8.63
N SER A 176 11.54 -11.99 -9.57
CA SER A 176 12.30 -12.27 -10.78
C SER A 176 13.75 -12.49 -10.40
N THR A 177 14.28 -13.68 -10.70
CA THR A 177 15.73 -13.87 -10.72
C THR A 177 16.29 -13.19 -11.96
N PRO A 178 17.33 -12.35 -11.85
CA PRO A 178 17.98 -11.77 -13.03
C PRO A 178 18.63 -12.89 -13.85
N GLN A 179 17.88 -13.45 -14.80
CA GLN A 179 18.44 -14.23 -15.89
C GLN A 179 18.84 -13.25 -16.98
N LEU A 180 20.15 -13.15 -17.24
CA LEU A 180 20.70 -12.53 -18.44
C LEU A 180 20.28 -13.38 -19.65
N LYS A 181 19.02 -13.26 -20.08
CA LYS A 181 18.59 -13.70 -21.41
C LYS A 181 18.77 -12.55 -22.38
N GLU A 182 19.15 -12.90 -23.60
CA GLU A 182 19.22 -12.00 -24.75
C GLU A 182 18.00 -11.07 -24.77
N ILE A 183 18.24 -9.77 -24.93
CA ILE A 183 17.18 -8.76 -25.01
C ILE A 183 16.49 -8.93 -26.36
N ILE A 184 15.48 -9.79 -26.42
CA ILE A 184 14.56 -9.82 -27.55
C ILE A 184 13.60 -8.65 -27.34
N VAL A 185 13.85 -7.54 -28.03
CA VAL A 185 12.93 -6.39 -28.07
C VAL A 185 11.67 -6.81 -28.85
N LYS A 186 10.76 -7.52 -28.19
CA LYS A 186 9.37 -7.64 -28.65
C LYS A 186 8.67 -6.35 -28.27
N GLY A 187 7.93 -5.74 -29.20
CA GLY A 187 7.15 -4.53 -28.94
C GLY A 187 6.22 -4.75 -27.75
N TYR A 188 6.65 -4.31 -26.57
CA TYR A 188 5.86 -4.33 -25.35
C TYR A 188 4.81 -3.24 -25.49
N LYS A 189 3.55 -3.63 -25.72
CA LYS A 189 2.42 -2.73 -25.44
C LYS A 189 2.25 -2.76 -23.93
N PRO A 190 2.60 -1.68 -23.20
CA PRO A 190 2.35 -1.65 -21.77
C PRO A 190 0.86 -1.90 -21.52
N PRO A 191 0.53 -2.67 -20.47
CA PRO A 191 -0.86 -2.91 -20.10
C PRO A 191 -1.60 -1.58 -19.92
N LYS A 192 -2.83 -1.50 -20.42
CA LYS A 192 -3.71 -0.30 -20.37
C LYS A 192 -4.24 -0.04 -18.94
N VAL A 193 -3.41 -0.14 -17.91
CA VAL A 193 -3.74 0.43 -16.60
C VAL A 193 -3.22 1.87 -16.60
N THR A 194 -4.03 2.76 -17.16
CA THR A 194 -3.71 4.19 -17.36
C THR A 194 -3.84 5.01 -16.06
N LEU A 195 -3.40 4.47 -14.92
CA LEU A 195 -3.27 5.26 -13.68
C LEU A 195 -1.82 5.76 -13.56
N VAL A 196 -1.40 6.56 -14.54
CA VAL A 196 -0.15 7.31 -14.42
C VAL A 196 -0.41 8.44 -13.43
N GLN A 197 -0.04 8.25 -12.16
CA GLN A 197 0.05 9.36 -11.22
C GLN A 197 1.29 10.19 -11.58
N THR A 198 1.14 11.19 -12.45
CA THR A 198 2.24 12.02 -12.97
C THR A 198 3.10 12.66 -11.88
N GLY A 199 2.52 12.90 -10.69
CA GLY A 199 3.21 13.45 -9.52
C GLY A 199 3.93 12.44 -8.63
N LYS A 200 3.69 11.13 -8.80
CA LYS A 200 4.23 10.03 -7.96
C LYS A 200 5.30 9.24 -8.71
N ILE A 201 6.41 8.96 -8.04
CA ILE A 201 7.46 8.07 -8.49
C ILE A 201 7.70 7.02 -7.41
N SER A 202 7.56 5.76 -7.76
CA SER A 202 7.85 4.64 -6.86
C SER A 202 9.24 4.09 -7.18
N ILE A 203 10.11 4.03 -6.16
CA ILE A 203 11.46 3.47 -6.26
C ILE A 203 11.46 2.09 -5.62
N LEU A 204 12.02 1.09 -6.32
CA LEU A 204 12.22 -0.23 -5.74
C LEU A 204 13.36 -0.18 -4.72
N PRO A 205 13.14 -0.53 -3.43
CA PRO A 205 14.20 -0.49 -2.43
C PRO A 205 15.40 -1.37 -2.80
N LYS A 206 15.13 -2.54 -3.40
CA LYS A 206 16.17 -3.44 -3.91
C LYS A 206 17.10 -2.76 -4.93
N SER A 207 16.56 -1.95 -5.84
CA SER A 207 17.38 -1.19 -6.80
C SER A 207 18.25 -0.13 -6.14
N VAL A 208 17.87 0.38 -4.96
CA VAL A 208 18.73 1.27 -4.16
C VAL A 208 19.82 0.46 -3.46
N ALA A 209 19.47 -0.67 -2.83
CA ALA A 209 20.39 -1.57 -2.13
C ALA A 209 21.47 -2.17 -3.04
N GLU A 210 21.14 -2.44 -4.31
CA GLU A 210 22.07 -3.01 -5.29
C GLU A 210 22.82 -1.93 -6.10
N SER A 211 22.55 -0.65 -5.84
CA SER A 211 23.16 0.43 -6.61
C SER A 211 24.58 0.73 -6.15
N PRO A 212 25.55 0.95 -7.07
CA PRO A 212 26.86 1.44 -6.66
C PRO A 212 26.72 2.89 -6.15
N MET A 213 27.09 3.11 -4.88
CA MET A 213 27.08 4.42 -4.24
C MET A 213 28.46 4.76 -3.67
N ALA A 214 28.71 6.06 -3.47
CA ALA A 214 29.97 6.55 -2.92
C ALA A 214 30.27 5.88 -1.57
N TYR A 215 31.54 5.50 -1.37
CA TYR A 215 32.02 4.82 -0.17
C TYR A 215 31.37 3.45 0.13
N GLY A 216 30.63 2.88 -0.83
CA GLY A 216 30.01 1.57 -0.73
C GLY A 216 28.76 1.53 0.16
N GLU A 217 28.11 2.67 0.36
CA GLU A 217 27.01 2.80 1.32
C GLU A 217 25.74 3.31 0.62
N ASN A 218 24.74 2.42 0.56
CA ASN A 218 23.47 2.64 -0.12
C ASN A 218 22.57 3.58 0.70
N ASP A 219 21.97 4.56 0.03
CA ASP A 219 21.25 5.64 0.70
C ASP A 219 19.98 6.03 -0.06
N VAL A 220 18.83 5.89 0.60
CA VAL A 220 17.51 6.18 0.01
C VAL A 220 17.39 7.65 -0.39
N ILE A 221 17.82 8.59 0.45
CA ILE A 221 17.66 10.01 0.17
C ILE A 221 18.58 10.45 -0.95
N LYS A 222 19.82 9.96 -1.00
CA LYS A 222 20.74 10.27 -2.12
C LYS A 222 20.26 9.64 -3.42
N SER A 223 19.60 8.48 -3.38
CA SER A 223 19.03 7.89 -4.59
C SER A 223 17.97 8.78 -5.24
N LEU A 224 17.34 9.68 -4.47
CA LEU A 224 16.36 10.64 -4.97
C LEU A 224 16.96 11.65 -5.94
N GLU A 225 18.27 11.89 -5.92
CA GLU A 225 18.95 12.81 -6.85
C GLU A 225 18.82 12.37 -8.31
N ARG A 226 18.54 11.08 -8.56
CA ARG A 226 18.26 10.55 -9.90
C ARG A 226 16.90 10.98 -10.44
N ILE A 227 16.05 11.52 -9.58
CA ILE A 227 14.71 11.98 -9.94
C ILE A 227 14.77 13.44 -10.43
N PRO A 228 14.31 13.73 -11.67
CA PRO A 228 14.26 15.11 -12.16
C PRO A 228 13.46 16.04 -11.24
N GLY A 229 14.03 17.19 -10.92
CA GLY A 229 13.43 18.18 -10.02
C GLY A 229 13.77 17.99 -8.54
N ILE A 230 14.55 16.97 -8.18
CA ILE A 230 15.18 16.84 -6.86
C ILE A 230 16.66 17.20 -6.99
N LYS A 231 17.16 18.07 -6.10
CA LYS A 231 18.56 18.50 -6.07
C LYS A 231 19.10 18.43 -4.65
N PRO A 232 20.30 17.92 -4.42
CA PRO A 232 20.89 17.97 -3.10
C PRO A 232 21.19 19.42 -2.69
N GLN A 233 21.21 19.70 -1.39
CA GLN A 233 21.52 21.01 -0.86
C GLN A 233 23.00 21.36 -1.04
N SER A 234 23.86 20.35 -0.94
CA SER A 234 25.29 20.41 -1.22
C SER A 234 25.76 19.01 -1.64
N GLU A 235 26.95 18.92 -2.21
CA GLU A 235 27.51 17.62 -2.63
C GLU A 235 27.57 16.62 -1.46
N GLY A 236 27.06 15.41 -1.70
CA GLY A 236 27.02 14.34 -0.70
C GLY A 236 26.02 14.51 0.44
N SER A 237 25.21 15.57 0.42
CA SER A 237 24.23 15.91 1.47
C SER A 237 22.93 15.12 1.35
N THR A 238 22.37 14.73 2.49
CA THR A 238 21.04 14.13 2.61
C THR A 238 19.94 15.18 2.75
N PHE A 239 20.31 16.47 2.73
CA PHE A 239 19.34 17.55 2.58
C PHE A 239 19.15 17.83 1.10
N PHE A 240 17.90 18.07 0.69
CA PHE A 240 17.55 18.25 -0.71
C PHE A 240 16.44 19.28 -0.90
N TYR A 241 16.37 19.78 -2.13
CA TYR A 241 15.32 20.64 -2.65
C TYR A 241 14.45 19.86 -3.62
N VAL A 242 13.14 20.08 -3.59
CA VAL A 242 12.22 19.56 -4.61
C VAL A 242 11.50 20.72 -5.28
N ARG A 243 11.70 20.90 -6.58
CA ARG A 243 11.12 22.03 -7.36
C ARG A 243 11.31 23.40 -6.68
N GLY A 244 12.49 23.63 -6.09
CA GLY A 244 12.85 24.87 -5.39
C GLY A 244 12.45 24.95 -3.92
N GLY A 245 11.68 23.98 -3.41
CA GLY A 245 11.27 23.96 -2.01
C GLY A 245 12.37 23.51 -1.06
N LYS A 246 12.56 24.23 0.05
CA LYS A 246 13.60 24.00 1.07
C LYS A 246 13.34 22.74 1.90
N LYS A 247 14.35 22.31 2.68
CA LYS A 247 14.31 21.07 3.48
C LYS A 247 13.06 20.95 4.38
N ASP A 248 12.60 22.06 4.94
CA ASP A 248 11.45 22.17 5.83
C ASP A 248 10.10 22.11 5.10
N GLN A 249 10.10 22.28 3.78
CA GLN A 249 8.93 22.18 2.91
C GLN A 249 8.74 20.77 2.34
N ASN A 250 9.66 19.83 2.62
CA ASN A 250 9.56 18.43 2.24
C ASN A 250 9.08 17.60 3.45
N LEU A 251 8.19 16.64 3.22
CA LEU A 251 7.73 15.68 4.22
C LEU A 251 8.44 14.36 4.00
N ILE A 252 9.03 13.77 5.05
CA ILE A 252 9.53 12.41 5.00
C ILE A 252 8.80 11.62 6.08
N LEU A 253 8.18 10.52 5.69
CA LEU A 253 7.39 9.66 6.56
C LEU A 253 8.03 8.27 6.60
N ILE A 254 8.20 7.73 7.81
CA ILE A 254 8.48 6.32 8.03
C ILE A 254 7.23 5.73 8.65
N ASP A 255 6.54 4.84 7.93
CA ASP A 255 5.27 4.26 8.37
C ASP A 255 4.24 5.31 8.88
N ASP A 256 4.01 6.35 8.08
CA ASP A 256 3.12 7.51 8.35
C ASP A 256 3.59 8.49 9.42
N ALA A 257 4.61 8.15 10.20
CA ALA A 257 5.13 9.02 11.23
C ALA A 257 6.24 9.92 10.63
N PRO A 258 6.25 11.25 10.89
CA PRO A 258 7.22 12.16 10.29
C PRO A 258 8.62 11.96 10.88
N ILE A 259 9.65 12.14 10.06
CA ILE A 259 11.05 12.26 10.50
C ILE A 259 11.57 13.65 10.13
N TYR A 260 11.98 14.41 11.15
CA TYR A 260 12.35 15.82 11.01
C TYR A 260 13.79 16.02 10.56
N ASN A 261 14.70 15.17 11.02
CA ASN A 261 16.08 15.18 10.58
C ASN A 261 16.50 13.76 10.14
N PRO A 262 16.28 13.39 8.87
CA PRO A 262 16.61 12.07 8.34
C PRO A 262 18.12 11.93 8.05
N SER A 263 18.99 12.54 8.87
CA SER A 263 20.43 12.58 8.63
C SER A 263 21.28 12.11 9.81
N HIS A 264 22.38 11.46 9.44
CA HIS A 264 23.52 11.13 10.26
C HIS A 264 24.78 11.83 9.74
N LEU A 265 25.77 11.99 10.61
CA LEU A 265 27.08 12.58 10.28
C LEU A 265 26.97 13.93 9.55
N ILE A 266 26.18 14.85 10.12
CA ILE A 266 26.03 16.25 9.63
C ILE A 266 25.47 16.29 8.19
N GLY A 267 24.60 15.33 7.83
CA GLY A 267 24.02 15.27 6.50
C GLY A 267 24.76 14.37 5.52
N LEU A 268 25.78 13.63 5.94
CA LEU A 268 26.49 12.72 5.03
C LEU A 268 25.70 11.42 4.76
N TYR A 269 24.87 10.96 5.70
CA TYR A 269 24.13 9.69 5.57
C TYR A 269 22.67 9.82 5.95
N SER A 270 21.77 9.19 5.21
CA SER A 270 20.37 9.17 5.60
C SER A 270 20.09 8.10 6.64
N THR A 271 19.04 8.33 7.42
CA THR A 271 18.57 7.44 8.48
C THR A 271 17.81 6.22 7.95
N ILE A 272 17.56 6.16 6.64
CA ILE A 272 16.69 5.16 6.02
C ILE A 272 17.55 4.08 5.37
N VAL A 273 17.24 2.84 5.71
CA VAL A 273 17.93 1.65 5.24
C VAL A 273 17.12 1.01 4.11
N PRO A 274 17.66 0.92 2.88
CA PRO A 274 16.98 0.28 1.76
C PRO A 274 16.56 -1.18 2.04
N GLU A 275 17.41 -1.96 2.69
CA GLU A 275 17.21 -3.38 2.99
C GLU A 275 16.05 -3.63 3.96
N ASN A 276 15.70 -2.65 4.80
CA ASN A 276 14.57 -2.69 5.73
C ASN A 276 13.32 -1.96 5.20
N THR A 277 13.32 -1.58 3.92
CA THR A 277 12.23 -0.83 3.29
C THR A 277 11.45 -1.71 2.30
N ASN A 278 10.13 -1.66 2.37
CA ASN A 278 9.20 -2.31 1.44
C ASN A 278 8.92 -1.43 0.22
N SER A 279 8.65 -0.15 0.44
CA SER A 279 8.36 0.81 -0.63
C SER A 279 8.88 2.21 -0.33
N ILE A 280 9.29 2.92 -1.38
CA ILE A 280 9.73 4.32 -1.36
C ILE A 280 8.91 5.05 -2.41
N ASP A 281 7.90 5.79 -1.97
CA ASP A 281 7.01 6.57 -2.83
C ASP A 281 7.32 8.06 -2.70
N VAL A 282 7.69 8.68 -3.82
CA VAL A 282 8.10 10.09 -3.89
C VAL A 282 7.05 10.87 -4.65
N TYR A 283 6.44 11.85 -3.98
CA TYR A 283 5.46 12.75 -4.56
C TYR A 283 6.06 14.14 -4.71
N LYS A 284 6.15 14.64 -5.95
CA LYS A 284 6.70 15.97 -6.28
C LYS A 284 5.62 16.97 -6.74
N SER A 285 4.42 16.48 -6.96
CA SER A 285 3.14 17.22 -7.08
C SER A 285 2.02 16.25 -6.80
N ASP A 286 0.79 16.77 -6.74
CA ASP A 286 -0.45 15.98 -6.73
C ASP A 286 -0.43 14.86 -5.67
N PHE A 287 0.25 15.10 -4.55
CA PHE A 287 0.23 14.14 -3.45
C PHE A 287 -1.19 14.05 -2.88
N PRO A 288 -1.65 12.84 -2.53
CA PRO A 288 -2.99 12.65 -1.99
C PRO A 288 -3.26 13.55 -0.79
N ILE A 289 -4.52 13.95 -0.61
CA ILE A 289 -4.97 14.74 0.55
C ILE A 289 -4.63 14.08 1.89
N SER A 290 -4.52 12.75 1.92
CA SER A 290 -4.07 11.98 3.08
C SER A 290 -2.60 12.19 3.45
N LYS A 291 -1.81 12.91 2.63
CA LYS A 291 -0.38 13.18 2.81
C LYS A 291 -0.08 14.69 2.85
N GLY A 292 -0.92 15.46 3.56
CA GLY A 292 -0.79 16.91 3.67
C GLY A 292 0.29 17.40 4.66
N GLY A 293 0.39 18.72 4.80
CA GLY A 293 1.22 19.38 5.83
C GLY A 293 2.58 19.89 5.37
N ARG A 294 2.88 19.81 4.07
CA ARG A 294 4.10 20.31 3.44
C ARG A 294 3.81 20.88 2.05
N LEU A 295 4.67 21.79 1.60
CA LEU A 295 4.44 22.61 0.39
C LEU A 295 5.14 22.07 -0.87
N SER A 296 6.20 21.27 -0.72
CA SER A 296 7.11 20.93 -1.81
C SER A 296 7.02 19.46 -2.25
N SER A 297 7.15 18.52 -1.30
CA SER A 297 7.11 17.09 -1.63
C SER A 297 6.75 16.22 -0.44
N VAL A 298 6.42 14.96 -0.72
CA VAL A 298 6.26 13.89 0.28
C VAL A 298 7.05 12.67 -0.14
N ILE A 299 7.89 12.17 0.75
CA ILE A 299 8.61 10.91 0.63
C ILE A 299 7.98 9.96 1.64
N ASP A 300 7.15 9.02 1.18
CA ASP A 300 6.48 8.02 2.02
C ASP A 300 7.23 6.70 1.94
N ILE A 301 7.75 6.27 3.09
CA ILE A 301 8.59 5.09 3.24
C ILE A 301 7.82 4.10 4.09
N LYS A 302 7.57 2.91 3.55
CA LYS A 302 7.00 1.79 4.32
C LYS A 302 8.09 0.80 4.65
N LEU A 303 8.22 0.47 5.93
CA LEU A 303 9.17 -0.56 6.38
C LEU A 303 8.67 -1.95 6.02
N LYS A 304 9.62 -2.87 5.82
CA LYS A 304 9.32 -4.29 5.60
C LYS A 304 8.49 -4.88 6.74
N GLU A 305 7.62 -5.83 6.42
CA GLU A 305 6.87 -6.57 7.43
C GLU A 305 7.73 -7.67 8.10
N GLY A 306 8.82 -8.07 7.43
CA GLY A 306 9.65 -9.21 7.81
C GLY A 306 9.14 -10.52 7.22
N ASN A 307 10.02 -11.51 7.13
CA ASN A 307 9.73 -12.79 6.47
C ASN A 307 8.79 -13.68 7.32
N LYS A 308 7.59 -14.01 6.83
CA LYS A 308 6.61 -14.86 7.52
C LYS A 308 6.90 -16.36 7.43
N ASN A 309 7.85 -16.77 6.59
CA ASN A 309 8.09 -18.17 6.28
C ASN A 309 9.33 -18.73 6.98
N ARG A 310 10.43 -17.96 6.99
CA ARG A 310 11.72 -18.36 7.56
C ARG A 310 12.42 -17.21 8.27
N ILE A 311 13.31 -17.55 9.19
CA ILE A 311 14.24 -16.58 9.77
C ILE A 311 15.35 -16.32 8.73
N SER A 312 15.66 -15.05 8.50
CA SER A 312 16.75 -14.59 7.65
C SER A 312 17.52 -13.46 8.34
N GLY A 313 18.80 -13.36 8.02
CA GLY A 313 19.66 -12.26 8.42
C GLY A 313 20.34 -11.66 7.21
N TRP A 314 20.65 -10.38 7.28
CA TRP A 314 21.40 -9.64 6.27
C TRP A 314 22.30 -8.62 6.96
N GLY A 315 23.30 -8.12 6.26
CA GLY A 315 24.21 -7.14 6.82
C GLY A 315 25.30 -6.72 5.87
N ASN A 316 25.93 -5.60 6.21
CA ASN A 316 27.02 -5.01 5.49
C ASN A 316 28.07 -4.45 6.47
N VAL A 317 29.34 -4.60 6.12
CA VAL A 317 30.45 -3.94 6.82
C VAL A 317 31.11 -2.98 5.83
N GLY A 318 30.72 -1.72 5.91
CA GLY A 318 31.24 -0.64 5.08
C GLY A 318 32.38 0.12 5.75
N ILE A 319 32.96 1.08 5.05
CA ILE A 319 34.03 1.94 5.58
C ILE A 319 33.48 2.89 6.65
N LEU A 320 32.24 3.35 6.45
CA LEU A 320 31.65 4.43 7.23
C LEU A 320 30.64 3.91 8.27
N SER A 321 30.03 2.76 8.02
CA SER A 321 29.14 2.10 8.96
C SER A 321 29.23 0.57 8.94
N THR A 322 28.73 -0.06 10.00
CA THR A 322 28.36 -1.48 10.01
C THR A 322 26.87 -1.57 10.24
N GLN A 323 26.23 -2.41 9.46
CA GLN A 323 24.80 -2.64 9.52
C GLN A 323 24.47 -4.13 9.57
N LEU A 324 23.53 -4.47 10.44
CA LEU A 324 23.00 -5.82 10.56
C LEU A 324 21.48 -5.77 10.66
N GLY A 325 20.82 -6.78 10.12
CA GLY A 325 19.38 -6.98 10.20
C GLY A 325 19.02 -8.44 10.36
N ILE A 326 17.91 -8.67 11.04
CA ILE A 326 17.30 -9.98 11.25
C ILE A 326 15.79 -9.85 11.06
N GLU A 327 15.20 -10.82 10.41
CA GLU A 327 13.76 -10.90 10.20
C GLU A 327 13.31 -12.35 10.28
N GLY A 328 12.03 -12.56 10.54
CA GLY A 328 11.48 -13.90 10.55
C GLY A 328 10.08 -14.01 11.15
N PRO A 329 9.53 -15.23 11.17
CA PRO A 329 8.22 -15.45 11.74
C PRO A 329 8.26 -15.46 13.26
N LEU A 330 7.35 -14.73 13.89
CA LEU A 330 6.94 -15.00 15.27
C LEU A 330 6.04 -16.23 15.32
N LYS A 331 5.19 -16.38 14.29
CA LYS A 331 4.37 -17.57 14.02
C LYS A 331 4.33 -17.77 12.51
N LYS A 332 4.86 -18.90 12.03
CA LYS A 332 4.98 -19.21 10.59
C LYS A 332 3.67 -18.99 9.86
N GLY A 333 3.74 -18.29 8.72
CA GLY A 333 2.62 -17.98 7.84
C GLY A 333 1.62 -16.94 8.38
N LEU A 334 1.83 -16.40 9.58
CA LEU A 334 0.88 -15.47 10.20
C LEU A 334 1.53 -14.15 10.62
N ASN A 335 2.55 -14.22 11.47
CA ASN A 335 3.13 -13.04 12.12
C ASN A 335 4.63 -13.01 11.85
N SER A 336 5.18 -11.84 11.56
CA SER A 336 6.63 -11.66 11.39
C SER A 336 7.15 -10.41 12.09
N PHE A 337 8.47 -10.37 12.22
CA PHE A 337 9.23 -9.23 12.69
C PHE A 337 10.39 -8.96 11.74
N VAL A 338 10.87 -7.72 11.77
CA VAL A 338 12.16 -7.30 11.24
C VAL A 338 12.79 -6.31 12.21
N LEU A 339 14.10 -6.44 12.44
CA LEU A 339 14.89 -5.55 13.27
C LEU A 339 16.23 -5.33 12.59
N SER A 340 16.65 -4.08 12.46
CA SER A 340 17.95 -3.71 11.91
C SER A 340 18.59 -2.61 12.73
N GLY A 341 19.91 -2.67 12.89
CA GLY A 341 20.68 -1.61 13.51
C GLY A 341 21.92 -1.28 12.71
N ARG A 342 22.34 -0.01 12.80
CA ARG A 342 23.55 0.49 12.16
C ARG A 342 24.39 1.27 13.16
N VAL A 343 25.70 1.11 13.07
CA VAL A 343 26.67 1.79 13.93
C VAL A 343 27.78 2.41 13.08
N SER A 344 28.20 3.61 13.46
CA SER A 344 29.24 4.34 12.73
C SER A 344 30.64 3.78 12.97
N ARG A 345 31.46 3.79 11.92
CA ARG A 345 32.90 3.48 11.94
C ARG A 345 33.78 4.70 11.69
N ILE A 346 33.20 5.87 11.42
CA ILE A 346 33.91 7.08 10.99
C ILE A 346 35.02 7.50 11.98
N LYS A 347 34.79 7.38 13.29
CA LYS A 347 35.77 7.77 14.31
C LYS A 347 37.10 7.07 14.12
N TRP A 348 37.09 5.79 13.79
CA TRP A 348 38.33 5.04 13.56
C TRP A 348 39.11 5.58 12.36
N LEU A 349 38.39 5.95 11.30
CA LEU A 349 38.98 6.47 10.06
C LEU A 349 39.62 7.85 10.25
N VAL A 350 38.96 8.77 10.96
CA VAL A 350 39.40 10.17 11.07
C VAL A 350 40.20 10.48 12.33
N ARG A 351 40.42 9.50 13.22
CA ARG A 351 41.08 9.71 14.53
C ARG A 351 42.43 10.43 14.43
N LYS A 352 43.22 10.10 13.41
CA LYS A 352 44.57 10.67 13.21
C LYS A 352 44.51 12.12 12.71
N GLU A 353 43.63 12.39 11.75
CA GLU A 353 43.49 13.70 11.11
C GLU A 353 42.69 14.69 11.96
N MET A 354 41.82 14.20 12.85
CA MET A 354 40.99 15.02 13.73
C MET A 354 41.20 14.67 15.20
N PRO A 355 42.42 14.88 15.75
CA PRO A 355 42.78 14.41 17.10
C PRO A 355 42.03 15.15 18.23
N ASN A 356 41.44 16.31 17.94
CA ASN A 356 40.67 17.10 18.91
C ASN A 356 39.20 16.65 19.04
N ILE A 357 38.73 15.77 18.16
CA ILE A 357 37.37 15.22 18.21
C ILE A 357 37.33 14.07 19.20
N GLU A 358 36.54 14.22 20.26
CA GLU A 358 36.33 13.19 21.29
C GLU A 358 35.29 12.15 20.85
N LYS A 359 34.20 12.59 20.23
CA LYS A 359 33.13 11.73 19.70
C LYS A 359 32.77 12.16 18.29
N PHE A 360 32.77 11.22 17.37
CA PHE A 360 32.19 11.39 16.04
C PHE A 360 31.61 10.06 15.60
N ASN A 361 30.35 9.84 15.95
CA ASN A 361 29.67 8.59 15.69
C ASN A 361 28.17 8.80 15.64
N PHE A 362 27.50 7.78 15.10
CA PHE A 362 26.06 7.63 15.17
C PHE A 362 25.73 6.16 15.40
N TYR A 363 24.52 5.93 15.87
CA TYR A 363 23.87 4.63 15.85
C TYR A 363 22.39 4.79 15.58
N ASP A 364 21.79 3.80 14.96
CA ASP A 364 20.36 3.73 14.74
C ASP A 364 19.82 2.30 14.93
N LEU A 365 18.52 2.23 15.19
CA LEU A 365 17.75 1.00 15.31
C LEU A 365 16.38 1.22 14.67
N THR A 366 16.00 0.31 13.78
CA THR A 366 14.69 0.30 13.11
C THR A 366 14.07 -1.07 13.30
N GLY A 367 12.80 -1.12 13.69
CA GLY A 367 12.10 -2.38 13.87
C GLY A 367 10.64 -2.29 13.48
N LYS A 368 10.09 -3.43 13.07
CA LYS A 368 8.66 -3.60 12.80
C LYS A 368 8.23 -5.01 13.16
N VAL A 369 7.05 -5.12 13.74
CA VAL A 369 6.37 -6.38 14.03
C VAL A 369 4.92 -6.28 13.55
N ASN A 370 4.39 -7.38 13.03
CA ASN A 370 3.01 -7.46 12.58
C ASN A 370 2.29 -8.67 13.17
N PHE A 371 0.98 -8.51 13.37
CA PHE A 371 0.08 -9.52 13.87
C PHE A 371 -1.16 -9.61 12.99
N GLU A 372 -1.38 -10.78 12.40
CA GLU A 372 -2.63 -11.11 11.72
C GLU A 372 -3.63 -11.64 12.75
N LEU A 373 -4.75 -10.93 12.89
CA LEU A 373 -5.82 -11.23 13.85
C LEU A 373 -7.04 -11.81 13.10
N LYS A 374 -8.02 -12.31 13.87
CA LYS A 374 -9.31 -12.76 13.31
C LYS A 374 -10.05 -11.62 12.59
N ASP A 375 -11.01 -11.99 11.75
CA ASP A 375 -11.94 -11.07 11.08
C ASP A 375 -11.25 -10.02 10.18
N LYS A 376 -10.18 -10.45 9.48
CA LYS A 376 -9.44 -9.62 8.51
C LYS A 376 -8.80 -8.37 9.15
N ASN A 377 -8.40 -8.46 10.41
CA ASN A 377 -7.69 -7.40 11.13
C ASN A 377 -6.17 -7.66 11.08
N LYS A 378 -5.38 -6.60 10.89
CA LYS A 378 -3.93 -6.64 11.03
C LYS A 378 -3.45 -5.50 11.91
N LEU A 379 -2.54 -5.80 12.84
CA LEU A 379 -1.86 -4.80 13.67
C LEU A 379 -0.38 -4.75 13.32
N TYR A 380 0.19 -3.56 13.33
CA TYR A 380 1.61 -3.32 13.13
C TYR A 380 2.12 -2.39 14.21
N PHE A 381 3.32 -2.67 14.68
CA PHE A 381 4.09 -1.76 15.54
C PHE A 381 5.42 -1.54 14.84
N SER A 382 5.78 -0.28 14.62
CA SER A 382 7.10 0.05 14.06
C SER A 382 7.74 1.20 14.82
N PHE A 383 9.06 1.23 14.78
CA PHE A 383 9.83 2.31 15.35
C PHE A 383 11.13 2.52 14.57
N TYR A 384 11.62 3.74 14.66
CA TYR A 384 12.95 4.16 14.29
C TYR A 384 13.51 5.02 15.42
N THR A 385 14.75 4.76 15.82
CA THR A 385 15.50 5.64 16.71
C THR A 385 16.93 5.77 16.23
N GLY A 386 17.49 6.96 16.31
CA GLY A 386 18.88 7.20 15.97
C GLY A 386 19.44 8.38 16.73
N SER A 387 20.74 8.34 17.00
CA SER A 387 21.46 9.40 17.67
C SER A 387 22.83 9.62 17.05
N ASP A 388 23.23 10.88 16.99
CA ASP A 388 24.52 11.32 16.49
C ASP A 388 25.21 12.18 17.54
N LYS A 389 26.54 12.06 17.60
CA LYS A 389 27.39 12.91 18.42
C LYS A 389 28.60 13.33 17.61
N TYR A 390 28.81 14.64 17.53
CA TYR A 390 30.02 15.30 17.05
C TYR A 390 30.52 16.21 18.16
N ILE A 391 31.51 15.79 18.93
CA ILE A 391 31.95 16.47 20.14
C ILE A 391 33.46 16.65 20.10
N ASP A 392 33.91 17.88 20.30
CA ASP A 392 35.31 18.22 20.55
C ASP A 392 35.49 18.74 21.99
N LYS A 393 36.69 19.20 22.35
CA LYS A 393 37.00 19.67 23.71
C LYS A 393 36.24 20.94 24.14
N LYS A 394 35.88 21.83 23.21
CA LYS A 394 35.30 23.15 23.48
C LYS A 394 33.81 23.21 23.20
N SER A 395 33.36 22.54 22.15
CA SER A 395 31.98 22.57 21.67
C SER A 395 31.53 21.19 21.22
N GLY A 396 30.28 21.09 20.79
CA GLY A 396 29.76 19.84 20.29
C GLY A 396 28.34 19.96 19.78
N LEU A 397 27.94 18.94 19.06
CA LEU A 397 26.65 18.80 18.46
C LEU A 397 26.14 17.39 18.72
N GLU A 398 24.95 17.31 19.31
CA GLU A 398 24.23 16.06 19.48
C GLU A 398 22.84 16.23 18.88
N TRP A 399 22.36 15.19 18.20
CA TRP A 399 20.96 15.13 17.81
C TRP A 399 20.43 13.72 17.93
N ALA A 400 19.13 13.62 18.14
CA ALA A 400 18.42 12.36 18.26
C ALA A 400 17.08 12.44 17.54
N ASN A 401 16.75 11.36 16.86
CA ASN A 401 15.44 11.14 16.25
C ASN A 401 14.79 9.93 16.92
N PHE A 402 13.51 10.05 17.20
CA PHE A 402 12.64 8.95 17.53
C PHE A 402 11.36 9.07 16.72
N ASN A 403 10.88 7.93 16.23
CA ASN A 403 9.65 7.80 15.50
C ASN A 403 9.04 6.44 15.84
N GLY A 404 7.75 6.39 16.09
CA GLY A 404 7.04 5.13 16.33
C GLY A 404 5.60 5.21 15.84
N SER A 405 5.08 4.08 15.39
CA SER A 405 3.70 3.95 14.91
C SER A 405 3.04 2.66 15.38
N ILE A 406 1.74 2.77 15.66
CA ILE A 406 0.82 1.66 15.84
C ILE A 406 -0.19 1.77 14.70
N ARG A 407 -0.22 0.79 13.82
CA ARG A 407 -1.14 0.75 12.68
C ARG A 407 -2.11 -0.40 12.80
N TRP A 408 -3.37 -0.13 12.49
CA TRP A 408 -4.44 -1.11 12.41
C TRP A 408 -5.10 -1.05 11.04
N ASN A 409 -5.14 -2.21 10.37
CA ASN A 409 -5.80 -2.38 9.08
C ASN A 409 -6.99 -3.32 9.23
N LYS A 410 -8.09 -3.00 8.57
CA LYS A 410 -9.26 -3.88 8.49
C LYS A 410 -9.92 -3.80 7.12
N ILE A 411 -10.30 -4.95 6.59
CA ILE A 411 -11.24 -5.05 5.47
C ILE A 411 -12.65 -5.00 6.06
N ILE A 412 -13.37 -3.89 5.90
CA ILE A 412 -14.70 -3.69 6.49
C ILE A 412 -15.73 -4.54 5.74
N ASN A 413 -15.67 -4.51 4.42
CA ASN A 413 -16.49 -5.28 3.50
C ASN A 413 -15.69 -5.51 2.21
N GLU A 414 -16.35 -5.99 1.15
CA GLU A 414 -15.68 -6.43 -0.07
C GLU A 414 -14.99 -5.32 -0.87
N ASN A 415 -15.39 -4.07 -0.67
CA ASN A 415 -14.91 -2.93 -1.43
C ASN A 415 -14.35 -1.79 -0.55
N THR A 416 -14.39 -1.92 0.77
CA THR A 416 -13.95 -0.88 1.70
C THR A 416 -12.89 -1.39 2.65
N PHE A 417 -11.74 -0.72 2.62
CA PHE A 417 -10.59 -0.96 3.47
C PHE A 417 -10.37 0.25 4.39
N VAL A 418 -10.05 0.01 5.66
CA VAL A 418 -9.67 1.05 6.62
C VAL A 418 -8.25 0.82 7.13
N ASN A 419 -7.50 1.91 7.23
CA ASN A 419 -6.22 1.99 7.92
C ASN A 419 -6.28 3.10 8.96
N SER A 420 -6.06 2.75 10.22
CA SER A 420 -5.84 3.71 11.30
C SER A 420 -4.38 3.64 11.78
N THR A 421 -3.76 4.78 12.02
CA THR A 421 -2.38 4.87 12.49
C THR A 421 -2.29 5.92 13.59
N PHE A 422 -1.89 5.48 14.78
CA PHE A 422 -1.42 6.35 15.83
C PHE A 422 0.11 6.42 15.75
N TYR A 423 0.67 7.61 15.77
CA TYR A 423 2.12 7.80 15.71
C TYR A 423 2.63 8.84 16.68
N GLY A 424 3.91 8.70 17.02
CA GLY A 424 4.70 9.68 17.77
C GLY A 424 6.03 9.91 17.07
N SER A 425 6.47 11.16 17.02
CA SER A 425 7.75 11.57 16.48
C SER A 425 8.39 12.61 17.39
N ASN A 426 9.70 12.52 17.55
CA ASN A 426 10.48 13.44 18.35
C ASN A 426 11.84 13.66 17.70
N TYR A 427 12.20 14.91 17.48
CA TYR A 427 13.55 15.31 17.12
C TYR A 427 14.09 16.28 18.16
N GLU A 428 15.30 16.00 18.61
CA GLU A 428 16.03 16.82 19.57
C GLU A 428 17.42 17.16 19.02
N TYR A 429 17.82 18.40 19.25
CA TYR A 429 19.10 18.95 18.86
C TYR A 429 19.71 19.70 20.03
N ILE A 430 20.96 19.38 20.37
CA ILE A 430 21.73 20.03 21.42
C ILE A 430 23.03 20.54 20.82
N PHE A 431 23.21 21.85 20.85
CA PHE A 431 24.45 22.50 20.46
C PHE A 431 25.19 22.98 21.70
N HIS A 432 26.27 22.31 22.05
CA HIS A 432 27.17 22.72 23.12
C HIS A 432 28.05 23.86 22.62
N THR A 433 27.76 25.09 23.02
CA THR A 433 28.53 26.29 22.67
C THR A 433 29.83 26.37 23.46
N ASN A 434 29.79 25.96 24.74
CA ASN A 434 30.98 25.91 25.60
C ASN A 434 30.88 24.79 26.64
N ARG A 435 31.64 23.71 26.41
CA ARG A 435 31.65 22.54 27.31
C ARG A 435 32.33 22.80 28.66
N GLY A 436 33.20 23.80 28.76
CA GLY A 436 33.90 24.13 30.01
C GLY A 436 33.00 24.72 31.10
N ILE A 437 31.88 25.33 30.70
CA ILE A 437 30.84 25.89 31.59
C ILE A 437 29.47 25.23 31.38
N ASN A 438 29.47 24.04 30.74
CA ASN A 438 28.26 23.30 30.37
C ASN A 438 27.18 24.18 29.72
N GLU A 439 27.60 25.06 28.80
CA GLU A 439 26.70 25.92 28.05
C GLU A 439 26.21 25.19 26.80
N PHE A 440 24.89 25.11 26.64
CA PHE A 440 24.27 24.47 25.50
C PHE A 440 22.93 25.10 25.12
N TRP A 441 22.64 25.06 23.83
CA TRP A 441 21.35 25.40 23.26
C TRP A 441 20.61 24.11 22.90
N ARG A 442 19.41 23.93 23.47
CA ARG A 442 18.57 22.73 23.26
C ARG A 442 17.30 23.10 22.53
N SER A 443 17.11 22.53 21.34
CA SER A 443 15.90 22.68 20.50
C SER A 443 15.20 21.33 20.36
N ARG A 444 13.87 21.34 20.30
CA ARG A 444 13.07 20.12 20.23
C ARG A 444 11.79 20.33 19.44
N ILE A 445 11.44 19.36 18.60
CA ILE A 445 10.12 19.25 18.00
C ILE A 445 9.54 17.87 18.30
N GLY A 446 8.35 17.86 18.88
CA GLY A 446 7.58 16.66 19.16
C GLY A 446 6.26 16.69 18.42
N GLU A 447 5.80 15.53 17.97
CA GLU A 447 4.52 15.37 17.28
C GLU A 447 3.87 14.05 17.70
N ILE A 448 2.58 14.11 17.96
CA ILE A 448 1.72 12.93 18.03
C ILE A 448 0.59 13.08 17.03
N GLY A 449 0.15 11.99 16.43
CA GLY A 449 -0.96 12.03 15.50
C GLY A 449 -1.79 10.77 15.47
N LEU A 450 -3.06 10.93 15.14
CA LEU A 450 -4.00 9.88 14.85
C LEU A 450 -4.59 10.12 13.47
N LYS A 451 -4.35 9.18 12.55
CA LYS A 451 -4.77 9.25 11.16
C LYS A 451 -5.59 8.02 10.82
N THR A 452 -6.82 8.20 10.34
CA THR A 452 -7.64 7.11 9.83
C THR A 452 -8.07 7.41 8.41
N ASN A 453 -7.78 6.49 7.49
CA ASN A 453 -8.14 6.59 6.09
C ASN A 453 -8.98 5.38 5.67
N PHE A 454 -9.97 5.65 4.85
CA PHE A 454 -10.83 4.69 4.20
C PHE A 454 -10.57 4.76 2.69
N THR A 455 -10.44 3.59 2.08
CA THR A 455 -10.40 3.42 0.63
C THR A 455 -11.60 2.58 0.24
N THR A 456 -12.53 3.18 -0.50
CA THR A 456 -13.74 2.52 -1.00
C THR A 456 -13.70 2.45 -2.52
N PHE A 457 -13.69 1.24 -3.06
CA PHE A 457 -13.78 0.97 -4.50
C PHE A 457 -15.26 0.97 -4.89
N ILE A 458 -15.76 2.08 -5.43
CA ILE A 458 -17.18 2.23 -5.81
C ILE A 458 -17.48 1.33 -7.02
N ASN A 459 -16.57 1.33 -7.99
CA ASN A 459 -16.57 0.45 -9.16
C ASN A 459 -15.15 0.38 -9.73
N THR A 460 -14.97 -0.34 -10.85
CA THR A 460 -13.65 -0.53 -11.48
C THR A 460 -12.97 0.74 -12.00
N LYS A 461 -13.70 1.86 -12.08
CA LYS A 461 -13.20 3.15 -12.57
C LYS A 461 -13.16 4.24 -11.50
N GLN A 462 -13.75 4.01 -10.33
CA GLN A 462 -13.94 5.02 -9.29
C GLN A 462 -13.51 4.50 -7.93
N GLU A 463 -12.53 5.18 -7.34
CA GLU A 463 -12.02 4.95 -5.99
C GLU A 463 -12.26 6.21 -5.16
N LEU A 464 -12.90 6.07 -4.00
CA LEU A 464 -13.11 7.13 -3.04
C LEU A 464 -12.16 6.96 -1.85
N ASN A 465 -11.28 7.95 -1.66
CA ASN A 465 -10.40 8.04 -0.50
C ASN A 465 -10.88 9.15 0.43
N TRP A 466 -11.12 8.82 1.69
CA TRP A 466 -11.61 9.77 2.70
C TRP A 466 -11.08 9.39 4.09
N GLY A 467 -11.12 10.31 5.05
CA GLY A 467 -10.56 10.05 6.38
C GLY A 467 -10.48 11.26 7.29
N PHE A 468 -9.89 11.06 8.46
CA PHE A 468 -9.62 12.11 9.45
C PHE A 468 -8.16 12.05 9.89
N ASN A 469 -7.60 13.22 10.20
CA ASN A 469 -6.26 13.35 10.76
C ASN A 469 -6.27 14.36 11.90
N LEU A 470 -5.82 13.93 13.07
CA LEU A 470 -5.63 14.76 14.25
C LEU A 470 -4.14 14.76 14.58
N THR A 471 -3.54 15.94 14.76
CA THR A 471 -2.11 16.09 15.03
C THR A 471 -1.89 17.12 16.12
N GLY A 472 -1.10 16.77 17.13
CA GLY A 472 -0.63 17.68 18.17
C GLY A 472 0.88 17.86 18.05
N ARG A 473 1.36 19.11 18.04
CA ARG A 473 2.78 19.45 17.93
C ARG A 473 3.25 20.27 19.10
N THR A 474 4.43 19.96 19.60
CA THR A 474 5.16 20.77 20.59
C THR A 474 6.48 21.22 19.97
N ILE A 475 6.76 22.52 20.06
CA ILE A 475 7.95 23.12 19.48
C ILE A 475 8.64 23.89 20.59
N ASN A 476 9.89 23.54 20.87
CA ASN A 476 10.82 24.36 21.61
C ASN A 476 11.87 24.86 20.61
N PRO A 477 11.81 26.14 20.18
CA PRO A 477 12.72 26.67 19.17
C PRO A 477 14.17 26.64 19.66
N GLY A 478 14.37 26.83 20.96
CA GLY A 478 15.55 26.36 21.68
C GLY A 478 15.96 27.31 22.80
N ASN A 479 16.42 26.75 23.92
CA ASN A 479 16.75 27.51 25.13
C ASN A 479 18.25 27.40 25.43
N LEU A 480 18.89 28.52 25.78
CA LEU A 480 20.26 28.54 26.28
C LEU A 480 20.27 28.14 27.76
N SER A 481 21.12 27.18 28.12
CA SER A 481 21.38 26.77 29.49
C SER A 481 22.88 26.81 29.75
N SER A 482 23.30 27.22 30.95
CA SER A 482 24.71 27.32 31.36
C SER A 482 24.84 27.00 32.85
N SER A 483 25.99 26.47 33.27
CA SER A 483 26.30 26.28 34.70
C SER A 483 26.73 27.58 35.39
N ARG A 484 26.92 28.67 34.64
CA ARG A 484 27.11 30.02 35.18
C ARG A 484 25.81 30.80 35.05
N THR A 485 25.53 31.67 36.03
CA THR A 485 24.43 32.63 35.94
C THR A 485 24.65 33.48 34.69
N ILE A 486 23.75 33.36 33.72
CA ILE A 486 23.73 34.22 32.54
C ILE A 486 23.22 35.58 33.06
N PRO A 487 23.99 36.66 32.96
CA PRO A 487 23.51 37.97 33.39
C PRO A 487 22.29 38.38 32.53
N ASP A 488 21.31 39.03 33.16
CA ASP A 488 19.96 39.27 32.60
C ASP A 488 19.94 40.07 31.28
N ASP A 489 21.05 40.71 30.95
CA ASP A 489 21.31 41.51 29.75
C ASP A 489 21.57 40.68 28.47
N LEU A 490 21.72 39.35 28.58
CA LEU A 490 21.98 38.43 27.45
C LEU A 490 20.76 37.62 26.99
N VAL A 491 19.56 37.92 27.50
CA VAL A 491 18.31 37.28 27.03
C VAL A 491 17.96 37.82 25.65
N VAL A 492 18.44 37.14 24.59
CA VAL A 492 17.95 37.37 23.23
C VAL A 492 16.51 36.84 23.17
N SER A 493 15.54 37.75 23.34
CA SER A 493 14.16 37.43 23.02
C SER A 493 14.06 37.22 21.51
N VAL A 494 13.78 36.00 21.08
CA VAL A 494 13.36 35.74 19.70
C VAL A 494 11.88 36.12 19.65
N LYS A 495 11.57 37.26 19.02
CA LYS A 495 10.20 37.65 18.69
C LYS A 495 9.67 36.83 17.53
#